data_AF-A0A1Y4WH45-F1
#
_entry.id   AF-A0A1Y4WH45-F1
#
_cell.length_a   1.000
_cell.length_b   1.000
_cell.length_c   1.000
_cell.angle_alpha   90.00
_cell.angle_beta   90.00
_cell.angle_gamma   90.00
#
_symmetry.space_group_name_H-M   'P 1'
#
loop_
_entity.id
_entity.type
_entity.pdbx_description
1 polymer ?
#
loop_
_entity_poly.entity_id
_entity_poly.type
_entity_poly.pdbx_seq_one_letter_code
_entity_poly.pdbx_strand_id
1 'polypeptide(L)'
;MLSILNGIQEHFGNEEDAKLLAFRLAIYGMSHALLPPGNRTQDNLQLLQAFFQSYAFCTAGEVWATACNGKPAFEEQFLLTKACIGSFWETLLPNLPRYEAYRPWPNWLFQAVDGLSQVESFFSGQGDSDLFDAFQEALNAHWSIYPILHPDRAALEDAIRRWDFSENEWICRDLLIAAFPEAASHWTAEELLQIDTADLLLETSEREPETAIQMMKLLLDTAESHLQEPEAAELLLGNDLYDLCQSQRVQPYLLQQLKQDDHLARQLFQSAYVGYPQDTLLQTCEACGETVLGAHLQELLEQNPYFDG
;
A
#
# COMPACT_ATOMS: atom_id res chain seq x y z
N MET A 1 -5.69 23.76 -19.34
CA MET A 1 -7.10 23.95 -18.91
C MET A 1 -8.06 22.95 -19.55
N LEU A 2 -8.07 22.78 -20.88
CA LEU A 2 -8.99 21.83 -21.51
C LEU A 2 -8.76 20.38 -21.03
N SER A 3 -7.50 19.94 -20.88
CA SER A 3 -7.17 18.62 -20.32
C SER A 3 -7.66 18.45 -18.88
N ILE A 4 -7.45 19.45 -18.02
CA ILE A 4 -7.98 19.45 -16.64
C ILE A 4 -9.49 19.27 -16.65
N LEU A 5 -10.20 20.07 -17.46
CA LEU A 5 -11.65 20.01 -17.53
C LEU A 5 -12.14 18.65 -18.03
N ASN A 6 -11.54 18.13 -19.10
CA ASN A 6 -11.92 16.83 -19.65
C ASN A 6 -11.73 15.71 -18.63
N GLY A 7 -10.57 15.66 -17.96
CA GLY A 7 -10.29 14.64 -16.94
C GLY A 7 -11.24 14.74 -15.75
N ILE A 8 -11.45 15.94 -15.20
CA ILE A 8 -12.36 16.14 -14.07
C ILE A 8 -13.81 15.78 -14.47
N GLN A 9 -14.26 16.14 -15.67
CA GLN A 9 -15.61 15.82 -16.14
C GLN A 9 -15.82 14.35 -16.47
N GLU A 10 -14.78 13.65 -16.93
CA GLU A 10 -14.82 12.20 -17.17
C GLU A 10 -15.11 11.44 -15.86
N HIS A 11 -14.51 11.86 -14.74
CA HIS A 11 -14.65 11.19 -13.46
C HIS A 11 -15.84 11.68 -12.62
N PHE A 12 -16.00 13.00 -12.49
CA PHE A 12 -17.01 13.63 -11.61
C PHE A 12 -18.30 14.03 -12.34
N GLY A 13 -18.38 13.79 -13.66
CA GLY A 13 -19.52 14.16 -14.48
C GLY A 13 -19.50 15.62 -14.95
N ASN A 14 -20.53 16.00 -15.72
CA ASN A 14 -20.59 17.29 -16.41
C ASN A 14 -21.27 18.42 -15.61
N GLU A 15 -21.38 18.25 -14.30
CA GLU A 15 -22.07 19.18 -13.41
C GLU A 15 -21.28 20.49 -13.18
N GLU A 16 -21.94 21.50 -12.64
CA GLU A 16 -21.34 22.80 -12.35
C GLU A 16 -20.18 22.69 -11.35
N ASP A 17 -20.30 21.78 -10.37
CA ASP A 17 -19.28 21.52 -9.37
C ASP A 17 -17.99 20.94 -9.97
N ALA A 18 -18.09 20.04 -10.94
CA ALA A 18 -16.92 19.49 -11.65
C ALA A 18 -16.19 20.57 -12.46
N LYS A 19 -16.93 21.47 -13.10
CA LYS A 19 -16.33 22.63 -13.78
C LYS A 19 -15.62 23.55 -12.79
N LEU A 20 -16.27 23.84 -11.67
CA LEU A 20 -15.68 24.67 -10.62
C LEU A 20 -14.40 24.04 -10.05
N LEU A 21 -14.40 22.72 -9.84
CA LEU A 21 -13.22 21.97 -9.39
C LEU A 21 -12.06 22.07 -10.38
N ALA A 22 -12.34 21.87 -11.68
CA ALA A 22 -11.35 22.02 -12.74
C ALA A 22 -10.75 23.43 -12.80
N PHE A 23 -11.58 24.47 -12.61
CA PHE A 23 -11.10 25.85 -12.52
C PHE A 23 -10.23 26.07 -11.28
N ARG A 24 -10.63 25.58 -10.11
CA ARG A 24 -9.83 25.74 -8.88
C ARG A 24 -8.46 25.06 -9.00
N LEU A 25 -8.40 23.87 -9.61
CA LEU A 25 -7.14 23.18 -9.89
C LEU A 25 -6.24 23.98 -10.84
N ALA A 26 -6.81 24.60 -11.88
CA ALA A 26 -6.04 25.47 -12.76
C ALA A 26 -5.53 26.73 -12.04
N ILE A 27 -6.34 27.35 -11.18
CA ILE A 27 -5.93 28.52 -10.38
C ILE A 27 -4.81 28.16 -9.43
N TYR A 28 -4.90 26.99 -8.79
CA TYR A 28 -3.84 26.45 -7.96
C TYR A 28 -2.53 26.41 -8.75
N GLY A 29 -2.50 25.74 -9.91
CA GLY A 29 -1.31 25.68 -10.76
C GLY A 29 -0.77 27.06 -11.15
N MET A 30 -1.65 27.98 -11.58
CA MET A 30 -1.24 29.35 -11.91
C MET A 30 -0.58 30.07 -10.72
N SER A 31 -1.18 29.99 -9.54
CA SER A 31 -0.65 30.63 -8.33
C SER A 31 0.62 29.96 -7.81
N HIS A 32 0.71 28.63 -7.93
CA HIS A 32 1.86 27.83 -7.54
C HIS A 32 3.08 28.17 -8.40
N ALA A 33 2.90 28.22 -9.73
CA ALA A 33 3.95 28.61 -10.67
C ALA A 33 4.49 30.03 -10.44
N LEU A 34 3.71 30.92 -9.79
CA LEU A 34 4.10 32.29 -9.47
C LEU A 34 4.72 32.45 -8.07
N LEU A 35 4.84 31.37 -7.30
CA LEU A 35 5.54 31.40 -6.01
C LEU A 35 6.98 31.90 -6.14
N PRO A 36 7.81 31.43 -7.10
CA PRO A 36 9.15 31.97 -7.27
C PRO A 36 9.10 33.44 -7.71
N PRO A 37 9.81 34.37 -7.04
CA PRO A 37 9.81 35.78 -7.42
C PRO A 37 10.24 36.03 -8.88
N GLY A 38 11.09 35.16 -9.44
CA GLY A 38 11.53 35.22 -10.84
C GLY A 38 10.40 35.02 -11.86
N ASN A 39 9.31 34.34 -11.46
CA ASN A 39 8.15 34.09 -12.33
C ASN A 39 7.12 35.22 -12.25
N ARG A 40 7.30 36.20 -11.36
CA ARG A 40 6.37 37.33 -11.17
C ARG A 40 6.67 38.46 -12.16
N THR A 41 6.61 38.14 -13.44
CA THR A 41 6.90 39.07 -14.56
C THR A 41 5.66 39.84 -15.00
N GLN A 42 5.86 40.98 -15.68
CA GLN A 42 4.76 41.74 -16.28
C GLN A 42 4.01 40.92 -17.33
N ASP A 43 4.71 40.06 -18.07
CA ASP A 43 4.13 39.18 -19.08
C ASP A 43 3.18 38.16 -18.43
N ASN A 44 3.60 37.52 -17.34
CA ASN A 44 2.74 36.61 -16.58
C ASN A 44 1.52 37.31 -15.98
N LEU A 45 1.66 38.56 -15.54
CA LEU A 45 0.51 39.36 -15.08
C LEU A 45 -0.49 39.63 -16.22
N GLN A 46 0.00 39.96 -17.43
CA GLN A 46 -0.86 40.16 -18.60
C GLN A 46 -1.56 38.86 -19.03
N LEU A 47 -0.86 37.73 -18.97
CA LEU A 47 -1.42 36.41 -19.26
C LEU A 47 -2.53 36.03 -18.28
N LEU A 48 -2.33 36.26 -16.98
CA LEU A 48 -3.40 36.10 -16.00
C LEU A 48 -4.60 37.00 -16.34
N GLN A 49 -4.38 38.29 -16.60
CA GLN A 49 -5.45 39.21 -16.94
C GLN A 49 -6.26 38.74 -18.16
N ALA A 50 -5.60 38.26 -19.21
CA ALA A 50 -6.27 37.71 -20.39
C ALA A 50 -7.08 36.45 -20.09
N PHE A 51 -6.53 35.54 -19.27
CA PHE A 51 -7.25 34.33 -18.85
C PHE A 51 -8.52 34.67 -18.06
N PHE A 52 -8.41 35.57 -17.09
CA PHE A 52 -9.51 35.99 -16.22
C PHE A 52 -10.55 36.89 -16.88
N GLN A 53 -10.24 37.49 -18.04
CA GLN A 53 -11.26 38.13 -18.88
C GLN A 53 -12.22 37.11 -19.51
N SER A 54 -11.74 35.91 -19.78
CA SER A 54 -12.52 34.85 -20.43
C SER A 54 -13.33 34.02 -19.43
N TYR A 55 -12.90 34.00 -18.16
CA TYR A 55 -13.53 33.19 -17.11
C TYR A 55 -13.57 33.96 -15.78
N ALA A 56 -14.77 34.40 -15.37
CA ALA A 56 -14.96 35.24 -14.19
C ALA A 56 -15.33 34.41 -12.95
N PHE A 57 -14.31 33.85 -12.27
CA PHE A 57 -14.47 33.14 -10.99
C PHE A 57 -13.62 33.73 -9.85
N CYS A 58 -12.49 34.36 -10.17
CA CYS A 58 -11.74 35.28 -9.32
C CYS A 58 -11.02 36.31 -10.22
N THR A 59 -10.23 37.20 -9.64
CA THR A 59 -9.47 38.22 -10.37
C THR A 59 -8.00 37.82 -10.50
N ALA A 60 -7.37 38.25 -11.59
CA ALA A 60 -5.92 38.10 -11.77
C ALA A 60 -5.12 38.70 -10.57
N GLY A 61 -5.64 39.79 -9.99
CA GLY A 61 -5.05 40.42 -8.81
C GLY A 61 -5.10 39.56 -7.55
N GLU A 62 -6.19 38.82 -7.34
CA GLU A 62 -6.30 37.88 -6.22
C GLU A 62 -5.30 36.73 -6.37
N VAL A 63 -5.21 36.09 -7.54
CA VAL A 63 -4.22 35.03 -7.80
C VAL A 63 -2.79 35.53 -7.59
N TRP A 64 -2.48 36.71 -8.13
CA TRP A 64 -1.18 37.36 -7.98
C TRP A 64 -0.86 37.67 -6.52
N ALA A 65 -1.82 38.22 -5.77
CA ALA A 65 -1.65 38.54 -4.35
C ALA A 65 -1.41 37.28 -3.51
N THR A 66 -2.10 36.19 -3.82
CA THR A 66 -1.92 34.90 -3.11
C THR A 66 -0.50 34.39 -3.29
N ALA A 67 0.01 34.37 -4.53
CA ALA A 67 1.40 34.01 -4.82
C ALA A 67 2.41 34.93 -4.11
N CYS A 68 2.15 36.24 -4.06
CA CYS A 68 2.99 37.20 -3.33
C CYS A 68 3.05 36.92 -1.81
N ASN A 69 1.96 36.42 -1.24
CA ASN A 69 1.87 36.05 0.17
C ASN A 69 2.53 34.69 0.48
N GLY A 70 3.04 33.99 -0.54
CA GLY A 70 3.81 32.76 -0.38
C GLY A 70 2.97 31.48 -0.22
N LYS A 71 1.64 31.57 -0.42
CA LYS A 71 0.72 30.43 -0.37
C LYS A 71 -0.06 30.34 -1.68
N PRO A 72 -0.02 29.23 -2.43
CA PRO A 72 -0.87 29.05 -3.59
C PRO A 72 -2.36 29.12 -3.23
N ALA A 73 -3.18 29.59 -4.16
CA ALA A 73 -4.62 29.52 -4.03
C ALA A 73 -5.05 28.05 -3.99
N PHE A 74 -5.96 27.70 -3.06
CA PHE A 74 -6.44 26.33 -2.87
C PHE A 74 -5.34 25.29 -2.53
N GLU A 75 -4.22 25.73 -1.94
CA GLU A 75 -3.13 24.82 -1.52
C GLU A 75 -3.62 23.65 -0.67
N GLU A 76 -4.46 23.90 0.34
CA GLU A 76 -5.02 22.86 1.21
C GLU A 76 -5.80 21.78 0.44
N GLN A 77 -6.34 22.14 -0.73
CA GLN A 77 -7.09 21.23 -1.58
C GLN A 77 -6.19 20.47 -2.55
N PHE A 78 -5.23 21.13 -3.20
CA PHE A 78 -4.53 20.57 -4.37
C PHE A 78 -3.01 20.41 -4.23
N LEU A 79 -2.43 20.72 -3.08
CA LEU A 79 -1.01 20.46 -2.83
C LEU A 79 -0.64 19.04 -3.26
N LEU A 80 0.40 18.89 -4.07
CA LEU A 80 0.85 17.59 -4.52
C LEU A 80 2.37 17.54 -4.48
N THR A 81 2.90 16.96 -3.40
CA THR A 81 4.32 16.77 -3.17
C THR A 81 4.55 15.38 -2.59
N LYS A 82 5.79 14.87 -2.63
CA LYS A 82 6.12 13.58 -1.98
C LYS A 82 5.85 13.59 -0.47
N ALA A 83 5.95 14.75 0.19
CA ALA A 83 5.77 14.85 1.64
C ALA A 83 4.31 15.01 2.06
N CYS A 84 3.53 15.78 1.30
CA CYS A 84 2.15 16.13 1.64
C CYS A 84 1.27 16.19 0.39
N ILE A 85 0.01 15.79 0.56
CA ILE A 85 -1.06 16.00 -0.42
C ILE A 85 -2.21 16.80 0.17
N GLY A 86 -2.90 17.53 -0.70
CA GLY A 86 -4.14 18.23 -0.37
C GLY A 86 -5.34 17.31 -0.33
N SER A 87 -6.43 17.82 0.26
CA SER A 87 -7.64 17.04 0.55
C SER A 87 -8.30 16.43 -0.69
N PHE A 88 -8.14 17.03 -1.87
CA PHE A 88 -8.66 16.48 -3.11
C PHE A 88 -8.02 15.13 -3.44
N TRP A 89 -6.68 15.06 -3.38
CA TRP A 89 -5.93 13.84 -3.67
C TRP A 89 -6.16 12.80 -2.57
N GLU A 90 -6.16 13.21 -1.30
CA GLU A 90 -6.42 12.32 -0.17
C GLU A 90 -7.77 11.60 -0.27
N THR A 91 -8.84 12.34 -0.59
CA THR A 91 -10.19 11.76 -0.75
C THR A 91 -10.29 10.84 -1.98
N LEU A 92 -9.38 11.01 -2.95
CA LEU A 92 -9.36 10.23 -4.17
C LEU A 92 -8.75 8.85 -3.98
N LEU A 93 -7.64 8.75 -3.22
CA LEU A 93 -6.87 7.51 -3.03
C LEU A 93 -7.72 6.25 -2.74
N PRO A 94 -8.72 6.24 -1.83
CA PRO A 94 -9.53 5.05 -1.57
C PRO A 94 -10.37 4.57 -2.76
N ASN A 95 -10.63 5.45 -3.73
CA ASN A 95 -11.48 5.15 -4.90
C ASN A 95 -10.65 4.82 -6.15
N LEU A 96 -9.32 4.87 -6.06
CA LEU A 96 -8.44 4.46 -7.14
C LEU A 96 -8.26 2.94 -7.14
N PRO A 97 -7.98 2.33 -8.31
CA PRO A 97 -7.58 0.93 -8.35
C PRO A 97 -6.28 0.73 -7.55
N ARG A 98 -5.92 -0.53 -7.26
CA ARG A 98 -4.62 -0.80 -6.64
C ARG A 98 -3.50 -0.21 -7.49
N TYR A 99 -2.54 0.42 -6.83
CA TYR A 99 -1.36 0.94 -7.50
C TYR A 99 -0.49 -0.20 -8.04
N GLU A 100 -0.07 -0.07 -9.29
CA GLU A 100 0.88 -0.96 -9.96
C GLU A 100 1.85 -0.10 -10.79
N ALA A 101 3.16 -0.23 -10.55
CA ALA A 101 4.17 0.69 -11.09
C ALA A 101 4.21 0.79 -12.63
N TYR A 102 3.78 -0.26 -13.33
CA TYR A 102 3.79 -0.33 -14.80
C TYR A 102 2.40 -0.27 -15.42
N ARG A 103 1.36 -0.10 -14.61
CA ARG A 103 -0.01 0.00 -15.09
C ARG A 103 -0.33 1.46 -15.43
N PRO A 104 -0.91 1.74 -16.62
CA PRO A 104 -1.34 3.08 -16.96
C PRO A 104 -2.36 3.62 -15.94
N TRP A 105 -2.22 4.89 -15.59
CA TRP A 105 -3.22 5.58 -14.79
C TRP A 105 -4.59 5.59 -15.49
N PRO A 106 -5.69 5.69 -14.74
CA PRO A 106 -6.99 6.05 -15.30
C PRO A 106 -6.85 7.30 -16.19
N ASN A 107 -7.42 7.26 -17.38
CA ASN A 107 -7.25 8.34 -18.38
C ASN A 107 -7.63 9.72 -17.81
N TRP A 108 -8.74 9.79 -17.06
CA TRP A 108 -9.19 11.00 -16.40
C TRP A 108 -8.12 11.61 -15.46
N LEU A 109 -7.40 10.77 -14.72
CA LEU A 109 -6.40 11.19 -13.74
C LEU A 109 -5.15 11.70 -14.45
N PHE A 110 -4.72 10.97 -15.49
CA PHE A 110 -3.66 11.41 -16.39
C PHE A 110 -3.97 12.79 -16.97
N GLN A 111 -5.17 12.99 -17.53
CA GLN A 111 -5.57 14.27 -18.13
C GLN A 111 -5.62 15.43 -17.11
N ALA A 112 -6.04 15.15 -15.88
CA ALA A 112 -6.08 16.15 -14.82
C ALA A 112 -4.67 16.62 -14.43
N VAL A 113 -3.73 15.67 -14.25
CA VAL A 113 -2.34 15.97 -13.85
C VAL A 113 -1.51 16.54 -15.00
N ASP A 114 -1.65 16.02 -16.22
CA ASP A 114 -1.07 16.59 -17.46
C ASP A 114 -1.59 18.01 -17.70
N GLY A 115 -2.89 18.23 -17.48
CA GLY A 115 -3.46 19.55 -17.57
C GLY A 115 -2.89 20.52 -16.53
N LEU A 116 -2.59 20.05 -15.32
CA LEU A 116 -1.96 20.84 -14.26
C LEU A 116 -0.51 21.18 -14.63
N SER A 117 0.28 20.20 -15.10
CA SER A 117 1.67 20.44 -15.51
C SER A 117 1.78 21.45 -16.65
N GLN A 118 0.87 21.39 -17.63
CA GLN A 118 0.80 22.38 -18.71
C GLN A 118 0.48 23.79 -18.20
N VAL A 119 -0.46 23.91 -17.26
CA VAL A 119 -0.80 25.21 -16.66
C VAL A 119 0.39 25.78 -15.90
N GLU A 120 1.07 24.97 -15.10
CA GLU A 120 2.24 25.42 -14.36
C GLU A 120 3.44 25.75 -15.24
N SER A 121 3.71 24.92 -16.25
CA SER A 121 4.77 25.13 -17.24
C SER A 121 4.64 26.50 -17.91
N PHE A 122 3.41 26.87 -18.28
CA PHE A 122 3.13 28.12 -18.98
C PHE A 122 3.55 29.37 -18.20
N PHE A 123 3.42 29.35 -16.87
CA PHE A 123 3.78 30.49 -16.00
C PHE A 123 5.18 30.38 -15.39
N SER A 124 5.70 29.16 -15.23
CA SER A 124 7.01 28.92 -14.61
C SER A 124 8.17 28.91 -15.60
N GLY A 125 7.90 28.66 -16.88
CA GLY A 125 8.92 28.42 -17.91
C GLY A 125 9.63 27.07 -17.78
N GLN A 126 9.21 26.21 -16.84
CA GLN A 126 9.70 24.84 -16.72
C GLN A 126 9.09 23.94 -17.81
N GLY A 127 9.77 22.84 -18.15
CA GLY A 127 9.22 21.84 -19.07
C GLY A 127 7.96 21.21 -18.48
N ASP A 128 6.92 21.06 -19.30
CA ASP A 128 5.67 20.39 -18.93
C ASP A 128 5.90 18.91 -18.59
N SER A 129 6.79 18.23 -19.30
CA SER A 129 7.20 16.85 -19.00
C SER A 129 7.84 16.72 -17.62
N ASP A 130 8.78 17.62 -17.26
CA ASP A 130 9.48 17.56 -15.97
C ASP A 130 8.50 17.78 -14.80
N LEU A 131 7.56 18.71 -14.97
CA LEU A 131 6.49 18.97 -14.00
C LEU A 131 5.53 17.77 -13.89
N PHE A 132 5.16 17.17 -15.02
CA PHE A 132 4.33 15.98 -15.03
C PHE A 132 5.00 14.82 -14.29
N ASP A 133 6.28 14.55 -14.58
CA ASP A 133 7.05 13.50 -13.90
C ASP A 133 7.11 13.75 -12.38
N ALA A 134 7.32 15.00 -11.95
CA ALA A 134 7.32 15.35 -10.53
C ALA A 134 5.96 15.10 -9.85
N PHE A 135 4.86 15.49 -10.48
CA PHE A 135 3.51 15.23 -9.96
C PHE A 135 3.16 13.75 -9.98
N GLN A 136 3.58 13.03 -11.02
CA GLN A 136 3.40 11.60 -11.14
C GLN A 136 4.13 10.86 -10.02
N GLU A 137 5.40 11.18 -9.79
CA GLU A 137 6.19 10.60 -8.70
C GLU A 137 5.57 10.90 -7.33
N ALA A 138 5.10 12.13 -7.11
CA ALA A 138 4.44 12.52 -5.88
C ALA A 138 3.16 11.70 -5.64
N LEU A 139 2.24 11.67 -6.62
CA LEU A 139 0.97 10.95 -6.48
C LEU A 139 1.20 9.44 -6.35
N ASN A 140 2.12 8.87 -7.14
CA ASN A 140 2.45 7.45 -7.06
C ASN A 140 2.97 7.04 -5.69
N ALA A 141 3.79 7.89 -5.04
CA ALA A 141 4.29 7.61 -3.70
C ALA A 141 3.17 7.53 -2.66
N HIS A 142 2.19 8.45 -2.71
CA HIS A 142 1.05 8.40 -1.79
C HIS A 142 0.10 7.25 -2.13
N TRP A 143 -0.13 6.99 -3.42
CA TRP A 143 -1.02 5.94 -3.88
C TRP A 143 -0.50 4.54 -3.58
N SER A 144 0.81 4.29 -3.76
CA SER A 144 1.41 2.99 -3.43
C SER A 144 1.33 2.69 -1.94
N ILE A 145 1.56 3.70 -1.09
CA ILE A 145 1.59 3.57 0.38
C ILE A 145 0.19 3.48 0.99
N TYR A 146 -0.83 4.07 0.35
CA TYR A 146 -2.18 4.21 0.92
C TYR A 146 -2.75 2.92 1.54
N PRO A 147 -2.70 1.74 0.89
CA PRO A 147 -3.25 0.51 1.46
C PRO A 147 -2.56 0.05 2.75
N ILE A 148 -1.29 0.39 2.93
CA ILE A 148 -0.51 0.06 4.15
C ILE A 148 -0.93 0.95 5.31
N LEU A 149 -1.17 2.24 5.05
CA LEU A 149 -1.60 3.20 6.07
C LEU A 149 -3.09 3.09 6.41
N HIS A 150 -3.89 2.57 5.47
CA HIS A 150 -5.34 2.44 5.61
C HIS A 150 -5.80 1.01 5.27
N PRO A 151 -5.33 0.00 6.01
CA PRO A 151 -5.64 -1.38 5.66
C PRO A 151 -7.11 -1.71 5.93
N ASP A 152 -7.76 -2.35 4.96
CA ASP A 152 -9.06 -2.99 5.16
C ASP A 152 -8.84 -4.46 5.56
N ARG A 153 -8.68 -4.67 6.87
CA ARG A 153 -8.45 -6.01 7.43
C ARG A 153 -9.54 -7.01 7.01
N ALA A 154 -10.81 -6.59 6.97
CA ALA A 154 -11.90 -7.49 6.65
C ALA A 154 -11.82 -7.96 5.18
N ALA A 155 -11.52 -7.04 4.26
CA ALA A 155 -11.31 -7.37 2.86
C ALA A 155 -10.08 -8.29 2.66
N LEU A 156 -8.99 -8.06 3.40
CA LEU A 156 -7.78 -8.89 3.34
C LEU A 156 -8.04 -10.32 3.85
N GLU A 157 -8.72 -10.46 4.98
CA GLU A 157 -9.11 -11.79 5.50
C GLU A 157 -10.06 -12.51 4.54
N ASP A 158 -11.04 -11.81 3.96
CA ASP A 158 -11.96 -12.38 2.97
C ASP A 158 -11.23 -12.84 1.69
N ALA A 159 -10.24 -12.09 1.23
CA ALA A 159 -9.43 -12.46 0.07
C ALA A 159 -8.59 -13.72 0.33
N ILE A 160 -7.99 -13.89 1.53
CA ILE A 160 -7.29 -15.14 1.90
C ILE A 160 -8.26 -16.31 2.04
N ARG A 161 -9.43 -16.12 2.67
CA ARG A 161 -10.44 -17.18 2.79
C ARG A 161 -10.96 -17.68 1.44
N ARG A 162 -10.95 -16.83 0.41
CA ARG A 162 -11.28 -17.20 -0.97
C ARG A 162 -10.07 -17.65 -1.79
N TRP A 163 -8.87 -17.51 -1.23
CA TRP A 163 -7.59 -17.72 -1.89
C TRP A 163 -7.45 -16.95 -3.22
N ASP A 164 -7.88 -15.68 -3.23
CA ASP A 164 -7.88 -14.81 -4.41
C ASP A 164 -6.87 -13.68 -4.27
N PHE A 165 -5.69 -13.87 -4.85
CA PHE A 165 -4.58 -12.91 -4.81
C PHE A 165 -4.43 -12.12 -6.12
N SER A 166 -5.43 -12.20 -7.02
CA SER A 166 -5.37 -11.61 -8.35
C SER A 166 -5.20 -10.08 -8.34
N GLU A 167 -5.83 -9.41 -7.37
CA GLU A 167 -5.70 -7.96 -7.20
C GLU A 167 -4.56 -7.56 -6.27
N ASN A 168 -4.08 -8.47 -5.42
CA ASN A 168 -3.05 -8.19 -4.44
C ASN A 168 -2.21 -9.46 -4.17
N GLU A 169 -1.00 -9.50 -4.70
CA GLU A 169 -0.05 -10.59 -4.41
C GLU A 169 0.50 -10.55 -2.97
N TRP A 170 0.39 -9.40 -2.30
CA TRP A 170 0.91 -9.12 -0.96
C TRP A 170 -0.16 -9.23 0.14
N ILE A 171 -1.28 -9.93 -0.08
CA ILE A 171 -2.40 -9.97 0.89
C ILE A 171 -1.94 -10.52 2.25
N CYS A 172 -1.10 -11.56 2.30
CA CYS A 172 -0.60 -12.11 3.56
C CYS A 172 0.13 -11.03 4.37
N ARG A 173 1.13 -10.36 3.77
CA ARG A 173 1.85 -9.24 4.39
C ARG A 173 0.90 -8.12 4.83
N ASP A 174 0.03 -7.67 3.93
CA ASP A 174 -0.89 -6.56 4.20
C ASP A 174 -1.86 -6.92 5.35
N LEU A 175 -2.32 -8.18 5.45
CA LEU A 175 -3.13 -8.67 6.57
C LEU A 175 -2.34 -8.62 7.89
N LEU A 176 -1.08 -9.06 7.89
CA LEU A 176 -0.24 -9.01 9.09
C LEU A 176 -0.02 -7.57 9.57
N ILE A 177 0.25 -6.64 8.66
CA ILE A 177 0.37 -5.21 8.97
C ILE A 177 -0.94 -4.69 9.59
N ALA A 178 -2.09 -5.05 9.00
CA ALA A 178 -3.40 -4.63 9.47
C ALA A 178 -3.78 -5.20 10.85
N ALA A 179 -3.40 -6.44 11.12
CA ALA A 179 -3.77 -7.14 12.35
C ALA A 179 -2.83 -6.88 13.52
N PHE A 180 -1.58 -6.48 13.24
CA PHE A 180 -0.52 -6.25 14.24
C PHE A 180 0.15 -4.88 14.03
N PRO A 181 -0.59 -3.76 14.16
CA PRO A 181 -0.07 -2.43 13.87
C PRO A 181 1.08 -2.02 14.81
N GLU A 182 1.10 -2.49 16.06
CA GLU A 182 2.21 -2.24 16.98
C GLU A 182 3.51 -2.87 16.49
N ALA A 183 3.47 -4.12 16.01
CA ALA A 183 4.65 -4.78 15.44
C ALA A 183 5.08 -4.10 14.13
N ALA A 184 4.11 -3.78 13.26
CA ALA A 184 4.36 -3.10 11.98
C ALA A 184 4.96 -1.70 12.17
N SER A 185 4.74 -1.04 13.32
CA SER A 185 5.28 0.29 13.62
C SER A 185 6.81 0.37 13.71
N HIS A 186 7.50 -0.79 13.68
CA HIS A 186 8.96 -0.86 13.61
C HIS A 186 9.54 -0.49 12.25
N TRP A 187 8.71 -0.45 11.20
CA TRP A 187 9.09 -0.06 9.85
C TRP A 187 8.38 1.23 9.45
N THR A 188 9.02 2.00 8.55
CA THR A 188 8.31 3.06 7.82
C THR A 188 7.37 2.45 6.79
N ALA A 189 6.39 3.22 6.32
CA ALA A 189 5.47 2.73 5.29
C ALA A 189 6.19 2.36 3.98
N GLU A 190 7.28 3.08 3.66
CA GLU A 190 8.15 2.77 2.52
C GLU A 190 8.90 1.45 2.71
N GLU A 191 9.38 1.16 3.92
CA GLU A 191 10.02 -0.13 4.24
C GLU A 191 9.00 -1.28 4.15
N LEU A 192 7.78 -1.08 4.67
CA LEU A 192 6.70 -2.06 4.58
C LEU A 192 6.27 -2.36 3.12
N LEU A 193 6.43 -1.41 2.20
CA LEU A 193 6.18 -1.67 0.78
C LEU A 193 7.18 -2.65 0.16
N GLN A 194 8.41 -2.67 0.67
CA GLN A 194 9.52 -3.45 0.10
C GLN A 194 9.71 -4.80 0.78
N ILE A 195 9.26 -4.96 2.02
CA ILE A 195 9.34 -6.23 2.74
C ILE A 195 8.30 -7.22 2.21
N ASP A 196 8.67 -8.49 2.10
CA ASP A 196 7.72 -9.57 1.82
C ASP A 196 7.14 -10.17 3.11
N THR A 197 6.24 -11.15 2.98
CA THR A 197 5.61 -11.79 4.14
C THR A 197 6.63 -12.53 5.01
N ALA A 198 7.60 -13.22 4.40
CA ALA A 198 8.58 -14.06 5.09
C ALA A 198 9.55 -13.21 5.92
N ASP A 199 10.11 -12.17 5.32
CA ASP A 199 11.01 -11.22 5.98
C ASP A 199 10.27 -10.49 7.11
N LEU A 200 9.00 -10.07 6.89
CA LEU A 200 8.20 -9.42 7.94
C LEU A 200 8.04 -10.33 9.16
N LEU A 201 7.73 -11.60 8.96
CA LEU A 201 7.58 -12.58 10.03
C LEU A 201 8.91 -12.85 10.74
N LEU A 202 9.98 -13.09 9.97
CA LEU A 202 11.30 -13.41 10.51
C LEU A 202 11.88 -12.25 11.31
N GLU A 203 11.85 -11.03 10.77
CA GLU A 203 12.34 -9.84 11.47
C GLU A 203 11.49 -9.49 12.70
N THR A 204 10.17 -9.68 12.64
CA THR A 204 9.31 -9.54 13.83
C THR A 204 9.75 -10.53 14.91
N SER A 205 10.06 -11.76 14.52
CA SER A 205 10.45 -12.82 15.45
C SER A 205 11.76 -12.55 16.20
N GLU A 206 12.67 -11.77 15.61
CA GLU A 206 13.91 -11.35 16.25
C GLU A 206 13.71 -10.34 17.38
N ARG A 207 12.53 -9.73 17.46
CA ARG A 207 12.17 -8.77 18.51
C ARG A 207 11.13 -9.37 19.44
N GLU A 208 10.09 -9.98 18.86
CA GLU A 208 8.88 -10.44 19.50
C GLU A 208 8.45 -11.82 18.96
N PRO A 209 9.09 -12.91 19.40
CA PRO A 209 8.83 -14.25 18.87
C PRO A 209 7.38 -14.71 19.10
N GLU A 210 6.76 -14.36 20.22
CA GLU A 210 5.35 -14.68 20.47
C GLU A 210 4.41 -13.96 19.50
N THR A 211 4.69 -12.69 19.14
CA THR A 211 3.91 -11.93 18.16
C THR A 211 4.02 -12.56 16.78
N ALA A 212 5.22 -12.95 16.35
CA ALA A 212 5.41 -13.65 15.07
C ALA A 212 4.67 -15.00 15.03
N ILE A 213 4.57 -15.72 16.15
CA ILE A 213 3.73 -16.93 16.24
C ILE A 213 2.25 -16.59 16.09
N GLN A 214 1.76 -15.49 16.69
CA GLN A 214 0.36 -15.07 16.48
C GLN A 214 0.09 -14.66 15.03
N MET A 215 1.06 -14.02 14.36
CA MET A 215 0.98 -13.71 12.93
C MET A 215 0.85 -14.97 12.08
N MET A 216 1.70 -15.98 12.32
CA MET A 216 1.60 -17.28 11.67
C MET A 216 0.23 -17.92 11.87
N LYS A 217 -0.26 -17.95 13.12
CA LYS A 217 -1.58 -18.49 13.43
C LYS A 217 -2.69 -17.79 12.66
N LEU A 218 -2.66 -16.46 12.60
CA LEU A 218 -3.64 -15.69 11.83
C LEU A 218 -3.68 -16.12 10.36
N LEU A 219 -2.51 -16.27 9.71
CA LEU A 219 -2.45 -16.71 8.32
C LEU A 219 -3.02 -18.12 8.14
N LEU A 220 -2.60 -19.07 8.98
CA LEU A 220 -3.06 -20.46 8.91
C LEU A 220 -4.55 -20.61 9.22
N ASP A 221 -5.06 -19.88 10.23
CA ASP A 221 -6.48 -19.86 10.59
C ASP A 221 -7.34 -19.23 9.49
N THR A 222 -6.81 -18.24 8.77
CA THR A 222 -7.54 -17.58 7.68
C THR A 222 -7.52 -18.42 6.41
N ALA A 223 -6.43 -19.14 6.12
CA ALA A 223 -6.32 -20.02 4.97
C ALA A 223 -7.17 -21.31 5.12
N GLU A 224 -7.35 -21.80 6.35
CA GLU A 224 -8.22 -22.92 6.71
C GLU A 224 -8.09 -24.12 5.74
N SER A 225 -9.12 -24.38 4.91
CA SER A 225 -9.16 -25.53 4.00
C SER A 225 -8.12 -25.46 2.88
N HIS A 226 -7.65 -24.25 2.52
CA HIS A 226 -6.62 -24.08 1.50
C HIS A 226 -5.29 -24.71 1.91
N LEU A 227 -5.05 -24.97 3.20
CA LEU A 227 -3.89 -25.73 3.65
C LEU A 227 -3.86 -27.18 3.12
N GLN A 228 -4.97 -27.69 2.58
CA GLN A 228 -5.03 -29.01 1.92
C GLN A 228 -4.75 -28.94 0.41
N GLU A 229 -4.53 -27.74 -0.14
CA GLU A 229 -4.20 -27.53 -1.54
C GLU A 229 -2.66 -27.38 -1.66
N PRO A 230 -1.97 -28.21 -2.46
CA PRO A 230 -0.50 -28.21 -2.50
C PRO A 230 0.12 -26.84 -2.79
N GLU A 231 -0.43 -26.09 -3.75
CA GLU A 231 0.11 -24.77 -4.12
C GLU A 231 -0.05 -23.75 -2.98
N ALA A 232 -1.18 -23.77 -2.29
CA ALA A 232 -1.45 -22.87 -1.17
C ALA A 232 -0.61 -23.22 0.07
N ALA A 233 -0.50 -24.53 0.37
CA ALA A 233 0.32 -25.02 1.45
C ALA A 233 1.82 -24.75 1.21
N GLU A 234 2.31 -24.91 -0.02
CA GLU A 234 3.68 -24.54 -0.42
C GLU A 234 3.93 -23.05 -0.24
N LEU A 235 2.98 -22.19 -0.66
CA LEU A 235 3.12 -20.74 -0.49
C LEU A 235 3.26 -20.38 0.99
N LEU A 236 2.40 -20.92 1.87
CA LEU A 236 2.45 -20.56 3.28
C LEU A 236 3.58 -21.25 4.03
N LEU A 237 3.74 -22.57 3.93
CA LEU A 237 4.69 -23.33 4.76
C LEU A 237 6.04 -23.54 4.08
N GLY A 238 6.07 -23.62 2.75
CA GLY A 238 7.28 -23.74 1.95
C GLY A 238 7.98 -22.40 1.67
N ASN A 239 7.25 -21.28 1.72
CA ASN A 239 7.81 -19.93 1.52
C ASN A 239 7.59 -19.02 2.75
N ASP A 240 6.38 -18.50 2.97
CA ASP A 240 6.13 -17.41 3.93
C ASP A 240 6.53 -17.74 5.38
N LEU A 241 6.24 -18.96 5.84
CA LEU A 241 6.49 -19.44 7.21
C LEU A 241 7.75 -20.30 7.33
N TYR A 242 8.45 -20.54 6.21
CA TYR A 242 9.54 -21.50 6.13
C TYR A 242 10.65 -21.17 7.12
N ASP A 243 11.20 -19.96 7.05
CA ASP A 243 12.29 -19.51 7.93
C ASP A 243 11.82 -19.28 9.37
N LEU A 244 10.57 -18.85 9.56
CA LEU A 244 9.99 -18.66 10.89
C LEU A 244 9.97 -19.97 11.69
N CYS A 245 9.54 -21.08 11.07
CA CYS A 245 9.49 -22.40 11.72
C CYS A 245 10.90 -22.94 12.07
N GLN A 246 11.92 -22.50 11.34
CA GLN A 246 13.32 -22.89 11.55
C GLN A 246 14.06 -21.98 12.54
N SER A 247 13.51 -20.80 12.86
CA SER A 247 14.17 -19.86 13.74
C SER A 247 14.37 -20.47 15.13
N GLN A 248 15.64 -20.67 15.51
CA GLN A 248 16.02 -21.18 16.84
C GLN A 248 15.50 -20.29 17.97
N ARG A 249 15.24 -19.02 17.68
CA ARG A 249 14.68 -18.07 18.62
C ARG A 249 13.18 -18.28 18.83
N VAL A 250 12.46 -18.64 17.77
CA VAL A 250 11.01 -18.87 17.77
C VAL A 250 10.65 -20.25 18.31
N GLN A 251 11.42 -21.27 17.94
CA GLN A 251 11.08 -22.66 18.22
C GLN A 251 10.74 -22.95 19.70
N PRO A 252 11.47 -22.46 20.72
CA PRO A 252 11.08 -22.71 22.11
C PRO A 252 9.66 -22.22 22.44
N TYR A 253 9.24 -21.08 21.88
CA TYR A 253 7.91 -20.50 22.07
C TYR A 253 6.86 -21.23 21.23
N LEU A 254 7.20 -21.59 19.99
CA LEU A 254 6.30 -22.34 19.12
C LEU A 254 5.99 -23.72 19.71
N LEU A 255 7.00 -24.42 20.22
CA LEU A 255 6.84 -25.71 20.89
C LEU A 255 5.90 -25.59 22.11
N GLN A 256 6.01 -24.51 22.90
CA GLN A 256 5.07 -24.25 24.00
C GLN A 256 3.64 -24.02 23.51
N GLN A 257 3.48 -23.29 22.39
CA GLN A 257 2.18 -23.06 21.77
C GLN A 257 1.57 -24.37 21.28
N LEU A 258 2.34 -25.23 20.61
CA LEU A 258 1.88 -26.51 20.07
C LEU A 258 1.41 -27.50 21.15
N LYS A 259 1.91 -27.39 22.39
CA LYS A 259 1.39 -28.19 23.52
C LYS A 259 -0.02 -27.79 23.94
N GLN A 260 -0.41 -26.54 23.68
CA GLN A 260 -1.68 -25.96 24.13
C GLN A 260 -2.69 -25.87 22.99
N ASP A 261 -2.20 -25.85 21.75
CA ASP A 261 -2.96 -25.57 20.55
C ASP A 261 -2.81 -26.69 19.53
N ASP A 262 -3.62 -27.73 19.72
CA ASP A 262 -3.69 -28.89 18.86
C ASP A 262 -4.24 -28.55 17.46
N HIS A 263 -4.93 -27.41 17.31
CA HIS A 263 -5.38 -26.94 16.00
C HIS A 263 -4.18 -26.47 15.16
N LEU A 264 -3.31 -25.64 15.75
CA LEU A 264 -2.07 -25.19 15.11
C LEU A 264 -1.16 -26.38 14.75
N ALA A 265 -1.06 -27.38 15.64
CA ALA A 265 -0.30 -28.59 15.36
C ALA A 265 -0.80 -29.31 14.11
N ARG A 266 -2.12 -29.45 13.93
CA ARG A 266 -2.70 -30.04 12.72
C ARG A 266 -2.47 -29.17 11.47
N GLN A 267 -2.60 -27.85 11.58
CA GLN A 267 -2.34 -26.96 10.45
C GLN A 267 -0.90 -27.09 9.94
N LEU A 268 0.07 -27.23 10.82
CA LEU A 268 1.48 -27.38 10.45
C LEU A 268 1.81 -28.80 9.96
N PHE A 269 1.29 -29.86 10.59
CA PHE A 269 1.72 -31.23 10.31
C PHE A 269 0.79 -32.00 9.35
N GLN A 270 -0.43 -31.52 9.13
CA GLN A 270 -1.44 -32.17 8.28
C GLN A 270 -1.87 -31.32 7.08
N SER A 271 -1.08 -30.32 6.70
CA SER A 271 -1.26 -29.59 5.43
C SER A 271 -0.77 -30.42 4.24
N ALA A 272 -1.08 -29.98 3.03
CA ALA A 272 -0.57 -30.59 1.80
C ALA A 272 0.92 -30.34 1.54
N TYR A 273 1.58 -29.57 2.41
CA TYR A 273 3.02 -29.33 2.36
C TYR A 273 3.71 -30.08 3.49
N VAL A 274 4.55 -31.04 3.13
CA VAL A 274 5.41 -31.78 4.07
C VAL A 274 6.86 -31.55 3.68
N GLY A 275 7.64 -30.99 4.60
CA GLY A 275 9.03 -30.67 4.34
C GLY A 275 9.81 -30.25 5.58
N TYR A 276 10.80 -29.39 5.35
CA TYR A 276 11.80 -29.02 6.35
C TYR A 276 11.25 -28.34 7.62
N PRO A 277 10.18 -27.52 7.58
CA PRO A 277 9.56 -26.98 8.78
C PRO A 277 9.15 -28.05 9.80
N GLN A 278 8.50 -29.13 9.35
CA GLN A 278 8.06 -30.22 10.23
C GLN A 278 9.24 -31.01 10.80
N ASP A 279 10.22 -31.34 9.96
CA ASP A 279 11.45 -32.04 10.37
C ASP A 279 12.19 -31.26 11.46
N THR A 280 12.33 -29.94 11.28
CA THR A 280 13.06 -29.10 12.22
C THR A 280 12.32 -29.01 13.56
N LEU A 281 10.99 -28.90 13.56
CA LEU A 281 10.21 -28.89 14.79
C LEU A 281 10.29 -30.23 15.55
N LEU A 282 10.31 -31.36 14.85
CA LEU A 282 10.51 -32.69 15.45
C LEU A 282 11.92 -32.84 16.03
N GLN A 283 12.95 -32.42 15.30
CA GLN A 283 14.34 -32.39 15.81
C GLN A 283 14.47 -31.50 17.05
N THR A 284 13.78 -30.36 17.07
CA THR A 284 13.79 -29.48 18.24
C THR A 284 13.03 -30.09 19.43
N CYS A 285 11.94 -30.83 19.20
CA CYS A 285 11.30 -31.62 20.26
C CYS A 285 12.30 -32.61 20.88
N GLU A 286 13.05 -33.34 20.06
CA GLU A 286 14.06 -34.30 20.54
C GLU A 286 15.17 -33.58 21.33
N ALA A 287 15.72 -32.50 20.79
CA ALA A 287 16.78 -31.71 21.42
C ALA A 287 16.36 -31.10 22.77
N CYS A 288 15.09 -30.71 22.90
CA CYS A 288 14.52 -30.17 24.14
C CYS A 288 13.99 -31.26 25.10
N GLY A 289 14.00 -32.54 24.71
CA GLY A 289 13.46 -33.64 25.51
C GLY A 289 11.93 -33.66 25.60
N GLU A 290 11.24 -33.02 24.65
CA GLU A 290 9.77 -32.90 24.58
C GLU A 290 9.14 -34.16 23.97
N THR A 291 9.33 -35.30 24.63
CA THR A 291 8.97 -36.63 24.09
C THR A 291 7.46 -36.79 23.81
N VAL A 292 6.60 -36.24 24.67
CA VAL A 292 5.14 -36.32 24.50
C VAL A 292 4.68 -35.49 23.30
N LEU A 293 5.19 -34.28 23.16
CA LEU A 293 4.87 -33.42 22.03
C LEU A 293 5.43 -34.00 20.73
N GLY A 294 6.70 -34.40 20.72
CA GLY A 294 7.34 -34.98 19.54
C GLY A 294 6.61 -36.23 19.03
N ALA A 295 6.18 -37.12 19.93
CA ALA A 295 5.39 -38.30 19.55
C ALA A 295 4.03 -37.91 18.93
N HIS A 296 3.35 -36.90 19.49
CA HIS A 296 2.08 -36.39 18.95
C HIS A 296 2.24 -35.77 17.57
N LEU A 297 3.25 -34.91 17.38
CA LEU A 297 3.53 -34.28 16.09
C LEU A 297 3.93 -35.31 15.02
N GLN A 298 4.72 -36.33 15.39
CA GLN A 298 5.05 -37.45 14.52
C GLN A 298 3.80 -38.24 14.10
N GLU A 299 2.90 -38.52 15.03
CA GLU A 299 1.63 -39.20 14.73
C GLU A 299 0.78 -38.38 13.75
N LEU A 300 0.70 -37.05 13.93
CA LEU A 300 -0.01 -36.17 12.99
C LEU A 300 0.60 -36.25 11.59
N LEU A 301 1.93 -36.24 11.49
CA LEU A 301 2.66 -36.34 10.22
C LEU A 301 2.42 -37.68 9.52
N GLU A 302 2.47 -38.79 10.24
CA GLU A 302 2.25 -40.14 9.70
C GLU A 302 0.80 -40.36 9.20
N GLN A 303 -0.15 -39.59 9.74
CA GLN A 303 -1.54 -39.58 9.29
C GLN A 303 -1.78 -38.66 8.09
N ASN A 304 -0.78 -37.84 7.70
CA ASN A 304 -0.90 -36.92 6.58
C ASN A 304 -0.83 -37.68 5.24
N PRO A 305 -1.85 -37.57 4.36
CA PRO A 305 -1.85 -38.27 3.07
C PRO A 305 -0.76 -37.80 2.09
N TYR A 306 -0.12 -36.66 2.36
CA TYR A 306 0.97 -36.10 1.55
C TYR A 306 2.37 -36.47 2.08
N PHE A 307 2.45 -37.24 3.16
CA PHE A 307 3.73 -37.70 3.72
C PHE A 307 4.19 -39.01 3.04
N ASP A 308 5.35 -38.97 2.38
CA ASP A 308 5.89 -40.10 1.61
C ASP A 308 6.88 -41.01 2.37
N GLY A 309 7.19 -40.70 3.65
CA GLY A 309 8.03 -41.53 4.53
C GLY A 309 9.54 -41.33 4.42
#